data_AF-A0A9D5MGY8-F1
#
_entry.id   AF-A0A9D5MGY8-F1
#
_cell.length_a   1.000
_cell.length_b   1.000
_cell.length_c   1.000
_cell.angle_alpha   90.00
_cell.angle_beta   90.00
_cell.angle_gamma   90.00
#
_symmetry.space_group_name_H-M   'P 1'
#
loop_
_entity.id
_entity.type
_entity.pdbx_description
1 polymer ?
#
loop_
_entity_poly.entity_id
_entity_poly.type
_entity_poly.pdbx_seq_one_letter_code
_entity_poly.pdbx_strand_id
1 'polypeptide(L)'
;MIRIYGMPTCPYCDFVHAQIAGREDEFEYIDIGENIRNMSAFIRLRDTDPVFDRMKAIGDVGIPAFVFEDGRVSIDPADAGLIEYGTANACTVEDHRSGRKGC
;
A
#
# COMPACT_ATOMS: atom_id res chain seq x y z
N MET A 1 3.89 -14.80 -3.83
CA MET A 1 3.88 -13.40 -4.27
C MET A 1 2.70 -12.64 -3.68
N ILE A 2 2.98 -11.68 -2.82
CA ILE A 2 2.00 -10.76 -2.22
C ILE A 2 1.81 -9.59 -3.19
N ARG A 3 0.56 -9.27 -3.54
CA ARG A 3 0.25 -8.11 -4.38
C ARG A 3 0.01 -6.89 -3.51
N ILE A 4 0.64 -5.77 -3.86
CA ILE A 4 0.55 -4.51 -3.13
C ILE A 4 -0.08 -3.47 -4.04
N TYR A 5 -1.29 -3.02 -3.72
CA TYR A 5 -1.90 -1.87 -4.38
C TYR A 5 -1.43 -0.59 -3.70
N GLY A 6 -0.85 0.34 -4.45
CA GLY A 6 -0.37 1.61 -3.93
C GLY A 6 -0.27 2.68 -5.01
N MET A 7 0.26 3.86 -4.67
CA MET A 7 0.59 4.90 -5.64
C MET A 7 1.81 5.74 -5.19
N PRO A 8 2.67 6.21 -6.11
CA PRO A 8 3.89 6.96 -5.76
C PRO A 8 3.67 8.30 -5.05
N THR A 9 2.45 8.86 -5.09
CA THR A 9 2.12 10.10 -4.38
C THR A 9 1.65 9.86 -2.96
N CYS A 10 1.59 8.61 -2.50
CA CYS A 10 1.24 8.26 -1.12
C CYS A 10 2.54 7.97 -0.33
N PRO A 11 2.82 8.72 0.75
CA PRO A 11 4.05 8.54 1.53
C PRO A 11 4.18 7.13 2.11
N TYR A 12 3.08 6.55 2.59
CA TYR A 12 3.07 5.19 3.12
C TYR A 12 3.35 4.13 2.04
N CYS A 13 2.92 4.39 0.80
CA CYS A 13 3.22 3.52 -0.34
C CYS A 13 4.69 3.61 -0.72
N ASP A 14 5.26 4.82 -0.76
CA ASP A 14 6.69 5.02 -1.04
C ASP A 14 7.60 4.35 0.01
N PHE A 15 7.21 4.42 1.29
CA PHE A 15 7.90 3.71 2.37
C PHE A 15 7.93 2.20 2.14
N VAL A 16 6.78 1.61 1.82
CA VAL A 16 6.64 0.17 1.56
C VAL A 16 7.37 -0.23 0.28
N HIS A 17 7.29 0.58 -0.77
CA HIS A 17 7.92 0.33 -2.06
C HIS A 17 9.45 0.23 -1.93
N ALA A 18 10.08 1.03 -1.06
CA ALA A 18 11.51 0.93 -0.80
C ALA A 18 11.92 -0.38 -0.11
N GLN A 19 11.05 -0.97 0.71
CA GLN A 19 11.34 -2.22 1.45
C GLN A 19 11.26 -3.47 0.58
N ILE A 20 10.55 -3.40 -0.54
CA ILE A 20 10.34 -4.53 -1.47
C ILE A 20 11.25 -4.46 -2.71
N ALA A 21 12.10 -3.43 -2.82
CA ALA A 21 13.04 -3.31 -3.93
C ALA A 21 14.03 -4.49 -3.94
N GLY A 22 14.13 -5.21 -5.06
CA GLY A 22 14.97 -6.42 -5.18
C GLY A 22 14.33 -7.69 -4.61
N ARG A 23 13.04 -7.66 -4.28
CA ARG A 23 12.24 -8.79 -3.77
C ARG A 23 11.06 -9.09 -4.70
N GLU A 24 11.28 -8.98 -6.00
CA GLU A 24 10.23 -9.14 -7.02
C GLU A 24 9.71 -10.59 -7.16
N ASP A 25 10.40 -11.56 -6.55
CA ASP A 25 9.92 -12.94 -6.38
C ASP A 25 8.93 -13.10 -5.22
N GLU A 26 8.98 -12.17 -4.25
CA GLU A 26 8.09 -12.14 -3.09
C GLU A 26 6.91 -11.17 -3.26
N PHE A 27 7.11 -10.05 -3.95
CA PHE A 27 6.12 -8.96 -4.05
C PHE A 27 5.87 -8.48 -5.48
N GLU A 28 4.59 -8.19 -5.76
CA GLU A 28 4.16 -7.50 -6.98
C GLU A 28 3.54 -6.15 -6.58
N TYR A 29 4.17 -5.05 -6.97
CA TYR A 29 3.63 -3.71 -6.72
C TYR A 29 2.76 -3.24 -7.89
N ILE A 30 1.52 -2.86 -7.60
CA ILE A 30 0.52 -2.41 -8.57
C ILE A 30 0.22 -0.93 -8.30
N ASP A 31 0.70 -0.06 -9.19
CA ASP A 31 0.36 1.36 -9.14
C ASP A 31 -1.09 1.57 -9.60
N ILE A 32 -1.97 1.95 -8.67
CA ILE A 32 -3.39 2.21 -8.98
C ILE A 32 -3.57 3.46 -9.85
N GLY A 33 -2.62 4.39 -9.82
CA GLY A 33 -2.64 5.64 -10.58
C GLY A 33 -2.16 5.50 -12.01
N GLU A 34 -1.48 4.39 -12.36
CA GLU A 34 -0.88 4.19 -13.68
C GLU A 34 -1.94 4.06 -14.79
N ASN A 35 -3.01 3.30 -14.55
CA ASN A 35 -4.07 3.10 -15.54
C ASN A 35 -5.44 2.73 -14.91
N ILE A 36 -6.51 2.91 -15.70
CA ILE A 36 -7.89 2.68 -15.24
C ILE A 36 -8.20 1.23 -14.86
N ARG A 37 -7.46 0.24 -15.39
CA ARG A 37 -7.68 -1.18 -15.04
C ARG A 37 -7.18 -1.46 -13.62
N ASN A 38 -6.01 -0.94 -13.26
CA ASN A 38 -5.46 -1.07 -11.91
C ASN A 38 -6.38 -0.38 -10.89
N MET A 39 -6.78 0.86 -11.19
CA MET A 39 -7.74 1.62 -10.38
C MET A 39 -9.07 0.86 -10.19
N SER A 40 -9.67 0.38 -11.28
CA SER A 40 -10.94 -0.36 -11.23
C SER A 40 -10.84 -1.66 -10.43
N ALA A 41 -9.72 -2.40 -10.58
CA ALA A 41 -9.46 -3.59 -9.78
C ALA A 41 -9.36 -3.29 -8.28
N PHE A 42 -8.64 -2.22 -7.92
CA PHE A 42 -8.51 -1.78 -6.52
C PHE A 42 -9.84 -1.28 -5.94
N ILE A 43 -10.60 -0.45 -6.66
CA ILE A 43 -11.91 0.01 -6.21
C ILE A 43 -12.84 -1.17 -5.94
N ARG A 44 -12.87 -2.17 -6.84
CA ARG A 44 -13.68 -3.38 -6.62
C ARG A 44 -13.28 -4.09 -5.33
N LEU A 45 -11.97 -4.30 -5.11
CA LEU A 45 -11.45 -4.92 -3.89
C LEU A 45 -11.87 -4.13 -2.64
N ARG A 46 -11.63 -2.80 -2.65
CA ARG A 46 -11.93 -1.87 -1.57
C ARG A 46 -13.41 -1.84 -1.19
N ASP A 47 -14.29 -1.89 -2.18
CA ASP A 47 -15.72 -1.79 -1.95
C ASP A 47 -16.31 -3.12 -1.44
N THR A 48 -15.69 -4.26 -1.74
CA THR A 48 -16.19 -5.59 -1.35
C THR A 48 -15.57 -6.19 -0.10
N ASP A 49 -14.33 -5.85 0.25
CA ASP A 49 -13.64 -6.46 1.38
C ASP A 49 -13.87 -5.65 2.69
N PRO A 50 -14.30 -6.29 3.79
CA PRO A 50 -14.60 -5.62 5.05
C PRO A 50 -13.38 -4.99 5.73
N VAL A 51 -12.14 -5.37 5.37
CA VAL A 51 -10.92 -4.75 5.92
C VAL A 51 -10.90 -3.23 5.67
N PHE A 52 -11.55 -2.77 4.60
CA PHE A 52 -11.63 -1.36 4.22
C PHE A 52 -12.77 -0.60 4.90
N ASP A 53 -13.65 -1.23 5.68
CA ASP A 53 -14.82 -0.58 6.26
C ASP A 53 -14.44 0.61 7.16
N ARG A 54 -13.41 0.44 7.98
CA ARG A 54 -12.87 1.53 8.81
C ARG A 54 -12.27 2.64 7.96
N MET A 55 -11.54 2.30 6.89
CA MET A 55 -10.90 3.27 6.00
C MET A 55 -11.94 4.10 5.27
N LYS A 56 -12.97 3.45 4.72
CA LYS A 56 -14.14 4.11 4.13
C LYS A 56 -14.82 5.05 5.13
N ALA A 57 -15.01 4.62 6.38
CA ALA A 57 -15.68 5.42 7.41
C ALA A 57 -14.93 6.72 7.78
N ILE A 58 -13.60 6.73 7.69
CA ILE A 58 -12.78 7.92 7.99
C ILE A 58 -12.41 8.73 6.74
N GLY A 59 -12.90 8.33 5.56
CA GLY A 59 -12.58 8.99 4.29
C GLY A 59 -11.18 8.65 3.73
N ASP A 60 -10.56 7.58 4.21
CA ASP A 60 -9.27 7.08 3.72
C ASP A 60 -9.46 6.23 2.43
N VAL A 61 -8.46 6.29 1.55
CA VAL A 61 -8.37 5.48 0.35
C VAL A 61 -8.07 4.01 0.72
N GLY A 62 -7.28 3.78 1.77
CA GLY A 62 -6.87 2.44 2.22
C GLY A 62 -5.72 1.85 1.41
N ILE A 63 -4.72 2.68 1.04
CA ILE A 63 -3.47 2.22 0.43
C ILE A 63 -2.26 2.56 1.32
N PRO A 64 -1.20 1.72 1.32
CA PRO A 64 -1.08 0.49 0.54
C PRO A 64 -1.95 -0.66 1.07
N ALA A 65 -2.43 -1.50 0.16
CA ALA A 65 -3.21 -2.68 0.49
C ALA A 65 -2.51 -3.95 0.01
N PHE A 66 -2.46 -4.96 0.87
CA PHE A 66 -1.73 -6.21 0.70
C PHE A 66 -2.70 -7.34 0.42
N VAL A 67 -2.55 -8.02 -0.71
CA VAL A 67 -3.36 -9.18 -1.10
C VAL A 67 -2.47 -10.41 -1.14
N PHE A 68 -2.74 -11.35 -0.24
CA PHE A 68 -2.02 -12.60 -0.09
C PHE A 68 -2.51 -13.65 -1.09
N GLU A 69 -1.72 -14.71 -1.28
CA GLU A 69 -2.04 -15.78 -2.23
C GLU A 69 -3.29 -16.57 -1.86
N ASP A 70 -3.60 -16.65 -0.57
CA ASP A 70 -4.82 -17.29 -0.04
C ASP A 70 -6.07 -16.42 -0.19
N GLY A 71 -5.94 -15.22 -0.77
CA GLY A 71 -7.01 -14.26 -0.96
C GLY A 71 -7.28 -13.37 0.26
N ARG A 72 -6.55 -13.53 1.36
CA ARG A 72 -6.60 -12.59 2.49
C ARG A 72 -6.16 -11.20 2.04
N VAL A 73 -6.81 -10.18 2.58
CA VAL A 73 -6.45 -8.78 2.36
C VAL A 73 -6.04 -8.16 3.70
N SER A 74 -4.98 -7.36 3.69
CA SER A 74 -4.57 -6.54 4.83
C SER A 74 -4.24 -5.13 4.38
N ILE A 75 -4.27 -4.22 5.35
CA ILE A 75 -3.84 -2.81 5.27
C ILE A 75 -2.63 -2.56 6.16
N ASP A 76 -2.12 -3.61 6.81
CA ASP A 76 -0.99 -3.55 7.73
C ASP A 76 0.26 -4.15 7.06
N PRO A 77 1.35 -3.39 6.90
CA PRO A 77 2.61 -3.90 6.36
C PRO A 77 3.21 -5.04 7.19
N ALA A 78 2.97 -5.10 8.50
CA ALA A 78 3.50 -6.16 9.36
C ALA A 78 2.98 -7.54 8.96
N ASP A 79 1.73 -7.62 8.50
CA ASP A 79 1.14 -8.87 8.01
C ASP A 79 1.85 -9.42 6.77
N ALA A 80 2.53 -8.55 6.02
CA ALA A 80 3.33 -8.88 4.85
C ALA A 80 4.83 -9.06 5.19
N GLY A 81 5.19 -9.06 6.47
CA GLY A 81 6.58 -9.14 6.92
C GLY A 81 7.39 -7.87 6.65
N LEU A 82 6.71 -6.72 6.50
CA LEU A 82 7.33 -5.42 6.28
C LEU A 82 7.31 -4.57 7.56
N ILE A 83 8.13 -3.53 7.59
CA ILE A 83 8.26 -2.61 8.72
C ILE A 83 7.01 -1.72 8.81
N GLU A 84 6.48 -1.58 10.03
CA GLU A 84 5.34 -0.72 10.35
C GLU A 84 5.61 0.78 10.19
N TYR A 85 4.52 1.52 9.97
CA TYR A 85 4.50 2.97 9.95
C TYR A 85 4.79 3.55 11.35
N GLY A 86 5.35 4.77 11.40
CA GLY A 86 5.61 5.46 12.66
C GLY A 86 6.84 4.97 13.43
N THR A 87 7.61 4.05 12.85
CA THR A 87 8.98 3.76 13.29
C THR A 87 9.90 4.93 12.92
N ALA A 88 11.07 5.04 13.54
CA ALA A 88 12.04 6.11 13.25
C ALA A 88 12.47 6.19 11.78
N ASN A 89 12.17 5.16 10.99
CA ASN A 89 12.49 5.05 9.58
C ASN A 89 11.36 5.49 8.64
N ALA A 90 10.14 5.74 9.15
CA ALA A 90 8.99 6.18 8.35
C ALA A 90 8.90 7.70 8.21
N CYS A 91 8.44 8.19 7.07
CA CYS A 91 8.24 9.60 6.75
C CYS A 91 6.81 10.06 6.94
N THR A 92 6.69 11.34 7.26
CA THR A 92 5.41 12.03 7.30
C THR A 92 4.96 12.44 5.89
N VAL A 93 3.69 12.83 5.77
CA VAL A 93 3.15 13.43 4.53
C VAL A 93 3.93 14.71 4.14
N GLU A 94 4.40 15.48 5.12
CA GLU A 94 5.17 16.70 4.90
C GLU A 94 6.58 16.40 4.38
N ASP A 95 7.24 15.38 4.94
CA ASP A 95 8.53 14.91 4.44
C ASP A 95 8.45 14.51 2.96
N HIS A 96 7.40 13.78 2.58
CA HIS A 96 7.19 13.36 1.19
C HIS A 96 6.95 14.54 0.24
N ARG A 97 6.15 15.54 0.66
CA ARG A 97 5.97 16.79 -0.10
C ARG A 97 7.26 17.59 -0.26
N SER A 98 8.19 17.48 0.68
CA SER A 98 9.51 18.11 0.61
C SER A 98 10.52 17.32 -0.25
N GLY A 99 10.11 16.16 -0.78
CA GLY A 99 10.90 15.34 -1.70
C GLY A 99 11.71 14.22 -1.04
N ARG A 100 11.56 13.99 0.27
CA ARG A 100 12.16 12.84 0.96
C ARG A 100 11.39 11.57 0.60
N LYS A 101 12.10 10.50 0.22
CA LYS A 101 11.53 9.21 -0.22
C LYS A 101 12.21 8.02 0.47
N GLY A 102 11.56 6.86 0.46
CA GLY A 102 12.11 5.60 1.00
C GLY A 102 12.22 5.54 2.52
N CYS A 103 11.53 6.49 3.13
CA CYS A 103 11.02 6.56 4.47
C CYS A 103 9.50 6.77 4.25
#